data_AF-A0A6A6ZI20-F1
#
_entry.id   AF-A0A6A6ZI20-F1
#
_cell.length_a   1.000
_cell.length_b   1.000
_cell.length_c   1.000
_cell.angle_alpha   90.00
_cell.angle_beta   90.00
_cell.angle_gamma   90.00
#
_symmetry.space_group_name_H-M   'P 1'
#
loop_
_entity.id
_entity.type
_entity.pdbx_description
1 polymer ?
#
loop_
_entity_poly.entity_id
_entity_poly.type
_entity_poly.pdbx_seq_one_letter_code
_entity_poly.pdbx_strand_id
1 'polypeptide(L)'
;MGQKMPFSKKELKVLYATYGDANLYNSGNLDPLTRNLTTGALLKKGHHCDICQAKMSMSCYEKFHYAFCPTWVTRKGKRERCGERFCLFSGGCGKHSRVQGYNKPLYRAADGQAPDLSEFDDQEPSDLTAEPKDKEEDFEAHEKTRNEVEEELRQQHGYVPKSFYDNYF
;
A
#
# COMPACT_ATOMS: atom_id res chain seq x y z
N MET A 1 7.20 35.76 10.31
CA MET A 1 7.16 34.72 11.36
C MET A 1 6.60 33.47 10.71
N GLY A 2 7.39 32.40 10.55
CA GLY A 2 6.90 31.17 9.92
C GLY A 2 5.87 30.51 10.83
N GLN A 3 4.61 30.39 10.37
CA GLN A 3 3.62 29.57 11.06
C GLN A 3 4.19 28.16 11.20
N LYS A 4 4.35 27.69 12.44
CA LYS A 4 4.64 26.29 12.70
C LYS A 4 3.48 25.48 12.14
N MET A 5 3.74 24.67 11.12
CA MET A 5 2.76 23.70 10.66
C MET A 5 2.49 22.73 11.83
N PRO A 6 1.24 22.55 12.26
CA PRO A 6 0.91 21.65 13.36
C PRO A 6 1.08 20.19 12.96
N PHE A 7 0.95 19.87 11.67
CA PHE A 7 1.26 18.54 11.19
C PHE A 7 2.74 18.42 10.87
N SER A 8 3.44 17.82 11.83
CA SER A 8 4.88 17.65 11.85
C SER A 8 5.35 16.61 10.83
N LYS A 9 6.65 16.69 10.49
CA LYS A 9 7.34 15.64 9.72
C LYS A 9 7.15 14.25 10.34
N LYS A 10 7.02 14.16 11.67
CA LYS A 10 6.80 12.89 12.37
C LYS A 10 5.42 12.31 12.03
N GLU A 11 4.38 13.12 12.02
CA GLU A 11 3.02 12.66 11.70
C GLU A 11 2.89 12.28 10.22
N LEU A 12 3.53 13.02 9.31
CA LEU A 12 3.64 12.61 7.90
C LEU A 12 4.28 11.23 7.73
N LYS A 13 5.35 10.98 8.48
CA LYS A 13 6.03 9.67 8.46
C LYS A 13 5.13 8.56 8.98
N VAL A 14 4.39 8.80 10.07
CA VAL A 14 3.44 7.83 10.64
C VAL A 14 2.32 7.53 9.64
N LEU A 15 1.70 8.57 9.06
CA LEU A 15 0.67 8.40 8.05
C LEU A 15 1.18 7.61 6.84
N TYR A 16 2.32 8.00 6.27
CA TYR A 16 2.85 7.32 5.09
C TYR A 16 3.46 5.94 5.37
N ALA A 17 3.70 5.59 6.64
CA ALA A 17 4.03 4.22 7.02
C ALA A 17 2.87 3.25 6.79
N THR A 18 1.63 3.73 6.73
CA THR A 18 0.46 2.88 6.46
C THR A 18 0.23 2.62 4.95
N TYR A 19 1.15 3.04 4.08
CA TYR A 19 0.98 2.96 2.63
C TYR A 19 1.83 1.85 2.03
N GLY A 20 1.16 0.77 1.63
CA GLY A 20 1.81 -0.39 1.03
C GLY A 20 2.82 -1.07 1.96
N ASP A 21 3.33 -2.22 1.54
CA ASP A 21 4.21 -3.03 2.40
C ASP A 21 5.65 -2.48 2.45
N ALA A 22 6.05 -1.73 1.41
CA ALA A 22 7.43 -1.27 1.22
C ALA A 22 7.78 0.01 1.98
N ASN A 23 6.80 0.69 2.61
CA ASN A 23 7.00 1.91 3.39
C ASN A 23 7.94 2.93 2.69
N LEU A 24 7.69 3.17 1.40
CA LEU A 24 8.63 3.86 0.50
C LEU A 24 9.03 5.25 1.00
N TYR A 25 8.10 5.97 1.63
CA TYR A 25 8.35 7.32 2.13
C TYR A 25 9.42 7.33 3.24
N ASN A 26 9.41 6.33 4.12
CA ASN A 26 10.30 6.27 5.28
C ASN A 26 11.61 5.54 5.02
N SER A 27 11.70 4.77 3.94
CA SER A 27 12.91 4.01 3.58
C SER A 27 14.11 4.87 3.20
N GLY A 28 13.89 6.17 2.94
CA GLY A 28 14.92 7.07 2.41
C GLY A 28 15.12 6.97 0.90
N ASN A 29 14.45 6.02 0.24
CA ASN A 29 14.56 5.76 -1.20
C ASN A 29 13.38 6.32 -2.00
N LEU A 30 12.57 7.22 -1.41
CA LEU A 30 11.44 7.80 -2.13
C LEU A 30 11.94 8.71 -3.25
N ASP A 31 11.62 8.36 -4.50
CA ASP A 31 11.78 9.27 -5.63
C ASP A 31 10.70 10.36 -5.56
N PRO A 32 11.04 11.66 -5.61
CA PRO A 32 10.05 12.75 -5.67
C PRO A 32 9.05 12.65 -6.83
N LEU A 33 9.37 11.91 -7.88
CA LEU A 33 8.53 11.63 -9.04
C LEU A 33 7.63 10.40 -8.85
N THR A 34 7.61 9.80 -7.65
CA THR A 34 6.66 8.74 -7.30
C THR A 34 5.24 9.23 -7.54
N ARG A 35 4.58 8.60 -8.51
CA ARG A 35 3.16 8.86 -8.85
C ARG A 35 2.25 8.24 -7.81
N ASN A 36 2.58 7.03 -7.36
CA ASN A 36 1.72 6.27 -6.45
C ASN A 36 2.56 5.62 -5.36
N LEU A 37 2.36 6.05 -4.11
CA LEU A 37 3.16 5.60 -2.97
C LEU A 37 2.94 4.13 -2.63
N THR A 38 1.71 3.62 -2.80
CA THR A 38 1.36 2.23 -2.49
C THR A 38 2.01 1.24 -3.45
N THR A 39 2.04 1.58 -4.75
CA THR A 39 2.56 0.69 -5.80
C THR A 39 4.02 0.99 -6.20
N GLY A 40 4.58 2.11 -5.74
CA GLY A 40 5.89 2.60 -6.16
C GLY A 40 5.96 3.10 -7.61
N ALA A 41 4.83 3.22 -8.31
CA ALA A 41 4.82 3.65 -9.70
C ALA A 41 5.39 5.07 -9.83
N LEU A 42 6.30 5.28 -10.79
CA LEU A 42 6.92 6.58 -11.08
C LEU A 42 6.20 7.30 -12.23
N LEU A 43 6.36 8.62 -12.29
CA LEU A 43 5.99 9.41 -13.46
C LEU A 43 7.01 9.23 -14.59
N LYS A 44 6.52 9.17 -15.83
CA LYS A 44 7.37 8.97 -17.02
C LYS A 44 8.22 10.20 -17.38
N LYS A 45 7.87 11.40 -16.90
CA LYS A 45 8.55 12.65 -17.21
C LYS A 45 8.94 13.37 -15.91
N GLY A 46 9.99 14.18 -15.99
CA GLY A 46 10.31 15.13 -14.92
C GLY A 46 9.15 16.10 -14.73
N HIS A 47 8.73 16.32 -13.49
CA HIS A 47 7.73 17.31 -13.12
C HIS A 47 8.36 18.38 -12.25
N HIS A 48 8.05 19.64 -12.54
CA HIS A 48 8.30 20.75 -11.62
C HIS A 48 7.19 20.79 -10.57
N CYS A 49 7.51 21.32 -9.40
CA CYS A 49 6.51 21.64 -8.39
C CYS A 49 5.81 22.93 -8.80
N ASP A 50 4.48 22.92 -8.89
CA ASP A 50 3.68 24.08 -9.33
C ASP A 50 3.78 25.27 -8.35
N ILE A 51 4.21 25.05 -7.12
CA ILE A 51 4.36 26.08 -6.09
C ILE A 51 5.81 26.58 -6.02
N CYS A 52 6.78 25.67 -6.01
CA CYS A 52 8.20 26.05 -5.98
C CYS A 52 8.72 26.53 -7.34
N GLN A 53 8.04 26.21 -8.44
CA GLN A 53 8.50 26.44 -9.82
C GLN A 53 9.90 25.84 -10.09
N ALA A 54 10.24 24.76 -9.37
CA ALA A 54 11.54 24.10 -9.41
C ALA A 54 11.37 22.57 -9.48
N LYS A 55 12.46 21.84 -9.71
CA LYS A 55 12.44 20.36 -9.76
C LYS A 55 11.83 19.82 -8.46
N MET A 56 10.90 18.88 -8.59
CA MET A 56 10.28 18.27 -7.40
C MET A 56 11.33 17.63 -6.50
N SER A 57 11.16 17.84 -5.19
CA SER A 57 12.03 17.32 -4.15
C SER A 57 11.20 16.84 -2.97
N MET A 58 11.82 16.11 -2.04
CA MET A 58 11.17 15.66 -0.80
C MET A 58 10.57 16.82 0.01
N SER A 59 11.22 17.98 -0.02
CA SER A 59 10.73 19.18 0.66
C SER A 59 9.35 19.65 0.17
N CYS A 60 8.95 19.30 -1.07
CA CYS A 60 7.63 19.61 -1.60
C CYS A 60 6.52 18.81 -0.87
N TYR A 61 6.83 17.61 -0.38
CA TYR A 61 5.89 16.82 0.41
C TYR A 61 5.87 17.29 1.86
N GLU A 62 7.04 17.58 2.42
CA GLU A 62 7.18 18.08 3.78
C GLU A 62 6.54 19.46 3.98
N LYS A 63 6.46 20.27 2.91
CA LYS A 63 5.78 21.57 2.90
C LYS A 63 4.34 21.51 2.39
N PHE A 64 3.79 20.32 2.19
CA PHE A 64 2.42 20.15 1.71
C PHE A 64 2.13 20.84 0.36
N HIS A 65 3.10 20.91 -0.53
CA HIS A 65 2.84 21.27 -1.93
C HIS A 65 2.18 20.10 -2.66
N TYR A 66 2.64 18.89 -2.34
CA TYR A 66 2.08 17.63 -2.81
C TYR A 66 1.82 16.70 -1.63
N ALA A 67 0.85 15.82 -1.79
CA ALA A 67 0.56 14.75 -0.85
C ALA A 67 0.17 13.47 -1.60
N PHE A 68 0.09 12.37 -0.87
CA PHE A 68 -0.48 11.12 -1.39
C PHE A 68 -1.89 10.93 -0.82
N CYS A 69 -2.80 10.45 -1.67
CA CYS A 69 -4.18 10.26 -1.28
C CYS A 69 -4.32 9.16 -0.21
N PRO A 70 -4.87 9.49 0.98
CA PRO A 70 -5.02 8.55 2.08
C PRO A 70 -6.25 7.66 1.95
N THR A 71 -7.16 7.91 1.01
CA THR A 71 -8.39 7.13 0.92
C THR A 71 -8.12 5.64 0.76
N TRP A 72 -8.80 4.81 1.54
CA TRP A 72 -8.73 3.36 1.40
C TRP A 72 -9.46 2.89 0.15
N VAL A 73 -8.85 1.95 -0.57
CA VAL A 73 -9.38 1.35 -1.78
C VAL A 73 -9.07 -0.15 -1.78
N THR A 74 -9.89 -0.92 -2.49
CA THR A 74 -9.62 -2.36 -2.67
C THR A 74 -8.99 -2.58 -4.05
N ARG A 75 -7.79 -3.16 -4.10
CA ARG A 75 -7.10 -3.54 -5.34
C ARG A 75 -6.72 -5.01 -5.27
N LYS A 76 -7.17 -5.79 -6.27
CA LYS A 76 -6.87 -7.24 -6.35
C LYS A 76 -7.20 -7.99 -5.06
N GLY A 77 -8.32 -7.66 -4.42
CA GLY A 77 -8.74 -8.28 -3.15
C GLY A 77 -7.97 -7.79 -1.90
N LYS A 78 -6.97 -6.93 -2.05
CA LYS A 78 -6.26 -6.31 -0.91
C LYS A 78 -6.82 -4.92 -0.63
N ARG A 79 -7.15 -4.65 0.63
CA ARG A 79 -7.52 -3.31 1.12
C ARG A 79 -6.25 -2.51 1.41
N GLU A 80 -6.07 -1.39 0.71
CA GLU A 80 -4.86 -0.57 0.79
C GLU A 80 -5.15 0.91 0.58
N ARG A 81 -4.19 1.78 0.91
CA ARG A 81 -4.29 3.22 0.61
C ARG A 81 -4.26 3.46 -0.89
N CYS A 82 -5.01 4.46 -1.37
CA CYS A 82 -4.99 4.91 -2.75
C CYS A 82 -3.57 5.27 -3.19
N GLY A 83 -2.87 6.06 -2.39
CA GLY A 83 -1.46 6.39 -2.61
C GLY A 83 -1.20 7.26 -3.82
N GLU A 84 -2.22 7.70 -4.57
CA GLU A 84 -2.03 8.53 -5.75
C GLU A 84 -1.58 9.94 -5.34
N ARG A 85 -0.52 10.42 -5.94
CA ARG A 85 0.04 11.74 -5.71
C ARG A 85 -0.90 12.81 -6.25
N PHE A 86 -1.06 13.89 -5.50
CA PHE A 86 -1.77 15.07 -5.96
C PHE A 86 -1.17 16.35 -5.39
N CYS A 87 -1.41 17.47 -6.07
CA CYS A 87 -1.09 18.80 -5.56
C CYS A 87 -2.19 19.20 -4.58
N LEU A 88 -1.84 19.72 -3.39
CA LEU A 88 -2.86 20.09 -2.39
C LEU A 88 -3.72 21.29 -2.80
N PHE A 89 -3.30 22.05 -3.80
CA PHE A 89 -4.12 23.13 -4.36
C PHE A 89 -5.00 22.65 -5.52
N SER A 90 -4.94 21.35 -5.88
CA SER A 90 -5.81 20.76 -6.89
C SER A 90 -7.16 20.29 -6.32
N GLY A 91 -8.02 19.81 -7.22
CA GLY A 91 -9.30 19.16 -6.88
C GLY A 91 -9.18 17.75 -6.30
N GLY A 92 -8.00 17.27 -5.91
CA GLY A 92 -7.76 15.92 -5.38
C GLY A 92 -6.88 15.06 -6.30
N CYS A 93 -6.91 13.74 -6.10
CA CYS A 93 -6.01 12.80 -6.80
C CYS A 93 -6.56 12.27 -8.14
N GLY A 94 -7.57 12.94 -8.71
CA GLY A 94 -8.29 12.53 -9.91
C GLY A 94 -9.32 11.41 -9.67
N LYS A 95 -9.01 10.45 -8.80
CA LYS A 95 -9.95 9.39 -8.39
C LYS A 95 -10.79 9.77 -7.17
N HIS A 96 -10.18 10.49 -6.23
CA HIS A 96 -10.84 10.96 -5.02
C HIS A 96 -10.81 12.48 -5.01
N SER A 97 -11.99 13.07 -5.18
CA SER A 97 -12.12 14.52 -5.29
C SER A 97 -12.08 15.20 -3.93
N ARG A 98 -11.63 16.45 -3.92
CA ARG A 98 -11.65 17.33 -2.75
C ARG A 98 -13.07 17.56 -2.24
N VAL A 99 -14.03 17.73 -3.15
CA VAL A 99 -15.43 18.07 -2.82
C VAL A 99 -16.12 16.93 -2.04
N GLN A 100 -15.79 15.68 -2.36
CA GLN A 100 -16.29 14.50 -1.64
C GLN A 100 -15.69 14.38 -0.23
N GLY A 101 -14.66 15.16 0.10
CA GLY A 101 -14.12 15.26 1.45
C GLY A 101 -13.07 14.22 1.82
N TYR A 102 -12.74 13.29 0.92
CA TYR A 102 -11.79 12.20 1.18
C TYR A 102 -10.40 12.64 1.66
N ASN A 103 -9.93 13.80 1.21
CA ASN A 103 -8.61 14.33 1.56
C ASN A 103 -8.70 15.52 2.54
N LYS A 104 -9.87 15.78 3.15
CA LYS A 104 -10.10 16.90 4.10
C LYS A 104 -9.04 17.00 5.20
N PRO A 105 -8.61 15.91 5.85
CA PRO A 105 -7.58 16.01 6.88
C PRO A 105 -6.25 16.57 6.37
N LEU A 106 -5.84 16.25 5.13
CA LEU A 106 -4.61 16.77 4.54
C LEU A 106 -4.71 18.27 4.19
N TYR A 107 -5.88 18.73 3.75
CA TYR A 107 -6.08 20.17 3.51
C TYR A 107 -6.05 20.95 4.82
N ARG A 108 -6.71 20.44 5.87
CA ARG A 108 -6.63 21.03 7.22
C ARG A 108 -5.19 21.08 7.75
N ALA A 109 -4.43 19.99 7.55
CA ALA A 109 -3.01 19.95 7.87
C ALA A 109 -2.19 21.05 7.17
N ALA A 110 -2.45 21.24 5.87
CA ALA A 110 -1.81 22.28 5.07
C ALA A 110 -2.21 23.70 5.50
N ASP A 111 -3.45 23.90 5.94
CA ASP A 111 -3.96 25.17 6.47
C ASP A 111 -3.50 25.46 7.91
N GLY A 112 -2.66 24.60 8.49
CA GLY A 112 -2.14 24.82 9.83
C GLY A 112 -3.11 24.38 10.94
N GLN A 113 -3.98 23.41 10.67
CA GLN A 113 -4.79 22.73 11.69
C GLN A 113 -4.20 21.35 11.99
N ALA A 114 -4.25 20.89 13.24
CA ALA A 114 -3.83 19.53 13.57
C ALA A 114 -4.92 18.56 13.11
N PRO A 115 -4.71 17.73 12.07
CA PRO A 115 -5.64 16.66 11.75
C PRO A 115 -5.57 15.58 12.82
N ASP A 116 -6.68 14.93 13.09
CA ASP A 116 -6.66 13.71 13.89
C ASP A 116 -6.22 12.54 12.99
N LEU A 117 -5.22 11.78 13.42
CA LEU A 117 -4.72 10.64 12.65
C LEU A 117 -5.80 9.56 12.48
N SER A 118 -6.75 9.47 13.41
CA SER A 118 -7.89 8.55 13.32
C SER A 118 -8.81 8.83 12.13
N GLU A 119 -8.80 10.07 11.60
CA GLU A 119 -9.55 10.44 10.40
C GLU A 119 -8.99 9.79 9.13
N PHE A 120 -7.80 9.21 9.22
CA PHE A 120 -7.25 8.37 8.19
C PHE A 120 -7.60 6.89 8.40
N ASP A 121 -8.14 6.45 9.53
CA ASP A 121 -8.40 5.02 9.73
C ASP A 121 -9.45 4.48 8.75
N ASP A 122 -9.38 3.18 8.46
CA ASP A 122 -10.36 2.53 7.58
C ASP A 122 -11.68 2.38 8.34
N GLN A 123 -12.66 3.22 7.99
CA GLN A 123 -14.00 3.20 8.61
C GLN A 123 -14.84 2.02 8.12
N GLU A 124 -14.46 1.42 7.00
CA GLU A 124 -15.04 0.20 6.46
C GLU A 124 -13.90 -0.82 6.31
N PRO A 125 -13.37 -1.36 7.41
CA PRO A 125 -12.45 -2.48 7.32
C PRO A 125 -13.21 -3.56 6.58
N SER A 126 -12.86 -3.79 5.33
CA SER A 126 -13.46 -4.88 4.58
C SER A 126 -13.16 -6.15 5.35
N ASP A 127 -14.16 -7.03 5.55
CA ASP A 127 -14.01 -8.39 6.07
C ASP A 127 -13.11 -9.30 5.19
N LEU A 128 -12.22 -8.71 4.39
CA LEU A 128 -11.17 -9.35 3.61
C LEU A 128 -9.98 -9.80 4.50
N THR A 129 -10.11 -9.70 5.84
CA THR A 129 -9.40 -10.57 6.78
C THR A 129 -10.14 -11.88 7.05
N ALA A 130 -11.17 -12.21 6.26
CA ALA A 130 -11.14 -13.54 5.70
C ALA A 130 -9.78 -13.63 5.00
N GLU A 131 -8.76 -14.09 5.74
CA GLU A 131 -7.74 -14.94 5.13
C GLU A 131 -8.46 -15.75 4.06
N PRO A 132 -7.88 -15.95 2.86
CA PRO A 132 -8.43 -17.02 2.04
C PRO A 132 -8.69 -18.15 3.04
N LYS A 133 -9.96 -18.58 3.14
CA LYS A 133 -10.17 -19.95 3.56
C LYS A 133 -9.38 -20.67 2.49
N ASP A 134 -8.07 -20.85 2.72
CA ASP A 134 -7.37 -22.06 2.45
C ASP A 134 -8.46 -23.04 2.77
N LYS A 135 -9.06 -23.60 1.71
CA LYS A 135 -9.88 -24.80 1.86
C LYS A 135 -9.08 -25.57 2.88
N GLU A 136 -9.62 -25.86 4.07
CA GLU A 136 -8.92 -26.71 5.02
C GLU A 136 -8.48 -27.89 4.18
N GLU A 137 -7.22 -27.86 3.76
CA GLU A 137 -6.65 -28.89 2.92
C GLU A 137 -6.59 -29.96 3.95
N ASP A 138 -7.56 -30.86 3.86
CA ASP A 138 -7.71 -31.99 4.75
C ASP A 138 -6.38 -32.72 4.67
N PHE A 139 -5.49 -32.36 5.59
CA PHE A 139 -4.10 -32.74 5.57
C PHE A 139 -4.02 -34.26 5.70
N GLU A 140 -5.01 -34.84 6.39
CA GLU A 140 -5.23 -36.27 6.51
C GLU A 140 -5.61 -36.90 5.16
N ALA A 141 -6.51 -36.28 4.39
CA ALA A 141 -6.82 -36.75 3.03
C ALA A 141 -5.62 -36.63 2.08
N HIS A 142 -4.89 -35.52 2.14
CA HIS A 142 -3.74 -35.28 1.27
C HIS A 142 -2.56 -36.23 1.60
N GLU A 143 -2.32 -36.48 2.89
CA GLU A 143 -1.34 -37.45 3.38
C GLU A 143 -1.74 -38.88 3.01
N LYS A 144 -3.03 -39.22 3.11
CA LYS A 144 -3.54 -40.52 2.69
C LYS A 144 -3.32 -40.77 1.20
N THR A 145 -3.69 -39.82 0.33
CA THR A 145 -3.46 -39.93 -1.11
C THR A 145 -1.97 -40.04 -1.45
N ARG A 146 -1.11 -39.27 -0.78
CA ARG A 146 0.35 -39.37 -0.94
C ARG A 146 0.85 -40.78 -0.59
N ASN A 147 0.42 -41.32 0.55
CA ASN A 147 0.87 -42.64 1.01
C ASN A 147 0.35 -43.78 0.11
N GLU A 148 -0.87 -43.68 -0.41
CA GLU A 148 -1.42 -44.64 -1.38
C GLU A 148 -0.62 -44.65 -2.68
N VAL A 149 -0.29 -43.47 -3.23
CA VAL A 149 0.51 -43.36 -4.46
C VAL A 149 1.95 -43.84 -4.24
N GLU A 150 2.54 -43.58 -3.06
CA GLU A 150 3.88 -44.10 -2.73
C GLU A 150 3.90 -45.64 -2.72
N GLU A 151 2.90 -46.24 -2.08
CA GLU A 151 2.77 -47.70 -1.96
C GLU A 151 2.54 -48.35 -3.34
N GLU A 152 1.69 -47.77 -4.19
CA GLU A 152 1.50 -48.24 -5.57
C GLU A 152 2.80 -48.22 -6.37
N LEU A 153 3.59 -47.14 -6.28
CA LEU A 153 4.88 -47.05 -6.96
C LEU A 153 5.88 -48.08 -6.44
N ARG A 154 5.90 -48.33 -5.12
CA ARG A 154 6.73 -49.40 -4.53
C ARG A 154 6.31 -50.78 -5.00
N GLN A 155 5.00 -51.05 -5.13
CA GLN A 155 4.50 -52.33 -5.63
C GLN A 155 4.77 -52.53 -7.12
N GLN A 156 4.61 -51.48 -7.93
CA GLN A 156 4.80 -51.56 -9.38
C GLN A 156 6.27 -51.62 -9.80
N HIS A 157 7.15 -50.87 -9.12
CA HIS A 157 8.53 -50.68 -9.55
C HIS A 157 9.58 -51.21 -8.56
N GLY A 158 9.19 -51.56 -7.33
CA GLY A 158 10.10 -51.97 -6.25
C GLY A 158 10.84 -50.81 -5.57
N TYR A 159 10.60 -49.57 -6.00
CA TYR A 159 11.20 -48.35 -5.45
C TYR A 159 10.32 -47.12 -5.74
N VAL A 160 10.54 -46.03 -5.02
CA VAL A 160 9.85 -44.73 -5.24
C VAL A 160 10.75 -43.84 -6.10
N PRO A 161 10.32 -43.43 -7.31
CA PRO A 161 11.08 -42.52 -8.16
C PRO A 161 11.31 -41.16 -7.50
N LYS A 162 12.46 -40.53 -7.77
CA LYS A 162 12.78 -39.19 -7.22
C LYS A 162 11.72 -38.13 -7.56
N SER A 163 11.13 -38.22 -8.75
CA SER A 163 10.08 -37.31 -9.22
C SER A 163 8.82 -37.34 -8.37
N PHE A 164 8.60 -38.37 -7.55
CA PHE A 164 7.51 -38.38 -6.58
C PHE A 164 7.72 -37.30 -5.53
N TYR A 165 8.91 -37.23 -4.92
CA TYR A 165 9.21 -36.23 -3.89
C TYR A 165 9.13 -34.81 -4.42
N ASP A 166 9.55 -34.58 -5.67
CA ASP A 166 9.49 -33.25 -6.32
C ASP A 166 8.05 -32.74 -6.55
N ASN A 167 7.04 -33.63 -6.51
CA ASN A 167 5.62 -33.28 -6.71
C ASN A 167 4.82 -33.16 -5.40
N TYR A 168 5.36 -33.64 -4.28
CA TYR A 168 4.65 -33.72 -2.99
C TYR A 168 5.39 -33.04 -1.82
N PHE A 169 6.58 -32.47 -2.06
CA PHE A 169 7.40 -31.71 -1.10
C PHE A 169 8.00 -30.47 -1.77
#